data_AF-A0A3E1D3R3-F1
#
_entry.id   AF-A0A3E1D3R3-F1
#
_cell.length_a   1.000
_cell.length_b   1.000
_cell.length_c   1.000
_cell.angle_alpha   90.00
_cell.angle_beta   90.00
_cell.angle_gamma   90.00
#
_symmetry.space_group_name_H-M   'P 1'
#
loop_
_entity.id
_entity.type
_entity.pdbx_description
1 polymer ?
#
loop_
_entity_poly.entity_id
_entity_poly.type
_entity_poly.pdbx_seq_one_letter_code
_entity_poly.pdbx_strand_id
1 'polypeptide(L)'
;MNAPVRAKTYHLPLRSKLLDWLEASPQKVASPQQWQGMLNNLQNVRNEEIERAELTDFKFYYKPDFRIGKEEIIEIAECKLALCRPILKSYWDQAFRPSLGVKTVTNQLPKRVEKKAKRFVEKAQVCYLHPSIGYWIIRSGYEDIVTVAPNWIVLDHKGKMLNSCWFPSALEAFDAMHQSIRKTLNGYGQEQPIACYDEYAFLGGKNYQEWFICLPKWPLPYRDGHFKLNQLLVHIRTTERIDHDGKPLLMVEEIQSPWHADIRKHGGTTDKNEVGKNDLVADAPFGKEWHELAIKAVIALAVKQNCTQIGFTTGKQQCERWWNMKGLMNLYDLDIPKCLKKIATQYNCANDWTTIVTRKPIGKVRRTPKGEWIVQDANKAAIAAPVKSKDVALHYLNVRSTPVKEQIRVLQISPVLKQAMKASEIPLFGW
;
A
#
# COMPACT_ATOMS: atom_id res chain seq x y z
N MET A 1 -15.01 -7.94 7.89
CA MET A 1 -15.01 -6.46 7.80
C MET A 1 -16.40 -6.04 8.22
N ASN A 2 -16.59 -5.54 9.45
CA ASN A 2 -17.93 -5.30 10.03
C ASN A 2 -18.20 -3.82 10.38
N ALA A 3 -17.25 -2.92 10.15
CA ALA A 3 -17.44 -1.47 10.24
C ALA A 3 -17.64 -0.89 8.83
N PRO A 4 -18.25 0.32 8.67
CA PRO A 4 -18.46 0.92 7.36
C PRO A 4 -17.11 1.31 6.74
N VAL A 5 -16.55 0.41 5.94
CA VAL A 5 -15.34 0.62 5.17
C VAL A 5 -15.62 1.71 4.12
N ARG A 6 -15.01 2.89 4.29
CA ARG A 6 -15.16 3.99 3.34
C ARG A 6 -13.99 4.01 2.37
N ALA A 7 -14.29 3.93 1.08
CA ALA A 7 -13.29 4.17 0.04
C ALA A 7 -13.05 5.69 -0.09
N LYS A 8 -11.80 6.12 0.07
CA LYS A 8 -11.35 7.43 -0.40
C LYS A 8 -10.84 7.28 -1.82
N THR A 9 -11.38 8.10 -2.71
CA THR A 9 -11.10 8.10 -4.15
C THR A 9 -10.24 9.31 -4.50
N TYR A 10 -9.22 9.08 -5.32
CA TYR A 10 -8.33 10.10 -5.85
C TYR A 10 -8.22 9.94 -7.36
N HIS A 11 -8.38 11.05 -8.07
CA HIS A 11 -8.16 11.11 -9.51
C HIS A 11 -6.66 11.26 -9.78
N LEU A 12 -6.14 10.45 -10.71
CA LEU A 12 -4.78 10.61 -11.21
C LEU A 12 -4.82 11.63 -12.35
N PRO A 13 -4.03 12.72 -12.27
CA PRO A 13 -4.01 13.78 -13.28
C PRO A 13 -3.20 13.35 -14.51
N LEU A 14 -3.76 12.41 -15.28
CA LEU A 14 -3.10 11.81 -16.45
C LEU A 14 -3.80 12.23 -17.75
N ARG A 15 -3.02 12.58 -18.78
CA ARG A 15 -3.50 13.02 -20.10
C ARG A 15 -3.20 12.02 -21.21
N SER A 16 -3.95 12.05 -22.31
CA SER A 16 -3.70 11.20 -23.47
C SER A 16 -2.82 11.95 -24.47
N LYS A 17 -1.67 11.37 -24.84
CA LYS A 17 -0.79 11.95 -25.87
C LYS A 17 -1.46 11.91 -27.25
N LEU A 18 -2.33 10.92 -27.48
CA LEU A 18 -3.14 10.84 -28.70
C LEU A 18 -4.11 12.01 -28.81
N LEU A 19 -4.84 12.33 -27.73
CA LEU A 19 -5.75 13.49 -27.72
C LEU A 19 -4.97 14.79 -27.90
N ASP A 20 -3.83 14.95 -27.22
CA ASP A 20 -2.98 16.13 -27.37
C ASP A 20 -2.55 16.36 -28.83
N TRP A 21 -2.15 15.28 -29.50
CA TRP A 21 -1.77 15.34 -30.91
C TRP A 21 -2.97 15.64 -31.81
N LEU A 22 -4.12 15.03 -31.57
CA LEU A 22 -5.35 15.29 -32.34
C LEU A 22 -5.77 16.75 -32.20
N GLU A 23 -5.77 17.31 -30.99
CA GLU A 23 -6.11 18.71 -30.75
C GLU A 23 -5.14 19.65 -31.49
N ALA A 24 -3.83 19.39 -31.39
CA ALA A 24 -2.78 20.18 -32.04
C ALA A 24 -2.70 20.01 -33.56
N SER A 25 -3.27 18.94 -34.12
CA SER A 25 -3.18 18.64 -35.55
C SER A 25 -3.88 19.72 -36.41
N PRO A 26 -3.21 20.25 -37.44
CA PRO A 26 -3.81 21.22 -38.36
C PRO A 26 -4.86 20.59 -39.29
N GLN A 27 -4.86 19.25 -39.43
CA GLN A 27 -5.77 18.54 -40.32
C GLN A 27 -7.18 18.52 -39.74
N LYS A 28 -8.10 19.32 -40.31
CA LYS A 28 -9.50 19.40 -39.84
C LYS A 28 -10.38 18.26 -40.32
N VAL A 29 -10.22 17.83 -41.57
CA VAL A 29 -11.07 16.80 -42.20
C VAL A 29 -10.21 15.96 -43.13
N ALA A 30 -10.29 14.63 -43.06
CA ALA A 30 -9.54 13.75 -43.95
C ALA A 30 -10.34 12.48 -44.27
N SER A 31 -9.90 11.71 -45.28
CA SER A 31 -10.50 10.40 -45.54
C SER A 31 -10.06 9.38 -44.48
N PRO A 32 -10.81 8.27 -44.28
CA PRO A 32 -10.43 7.16 -43.41
C PRO A 32 -9.00 6.69 -43.59
N GLN A 33 -8.55 6.55 -44.85
CA GLN A 33 -7.20 6.08 -45.18
C GLN A 33 -6.12 7.11 -44.80
N GLN A 34 -6.43 8.40 -44.95
CA GLN A 34 -5.52 9.47 -44.54
C GLN A 34 -5.37 9.49 -43.02
N TRP A 35 -6.48 9.41 -42.27
CA TRP A 35 -6.45 9.35 -40.81
C TRP A 35 -5.69 8.13 -40.30
N GLN A 36 -5.99 6.94 -40.84
CA GLN A 36 -5.28 5.71 -40.50
C GLN A 36 -3.78 5.81 -40.81
N GLY A 37 -3.42 6.40 -41.95
CA GLY A 37 -2.02 6.65 -42.33
C GLY A 37 -1.30 7.62 -41.38
N MET A 38 -1.97 8.67 -40.91
CA MET A 38 -1.41 9.59 -39.92
C MET A 38 -1.20 8.90 -38.57
N LEU A 39 -2.20 8.12 -38.12
CA LEU A 39 -2.15 7.42 -36.83
C LEU A 39 -1.07 6.32 -36.81
N ASN A 40 -0.90 5.58 -37.90
CA ASN A 40 0.12 4.54 -38.00
C ASN A 40 1.55 5.10 -37.98
N ASN A 41 1.73 6.35 -38.40
CA ASN A 41 3.03 7.03 -38.44
C ASN A 41 3.29 7.94 -37.22
N LEU A 42 2.39 7.91 -36.22
CA LEU A 42 2.55 8.71 -35.01
C LEU A 42 3.80 8.33 -34.23
N GLN A 43 4.65 9.32 -33.99
CA GLN A 43 5.78 9.18 -33.08
C GLN A 43 5.34 9.59 -31.67
N ASN A 44 5.89 8.94 -30.64
CA ASN A 44 5.68 9.24 -29.22
C ASN A 44 4.28 8.97 -28.64
N VAL A 45 3.36 8.39 -29.41
CA VAL A 45 2.09 7.81 -28.93
C VAL A 45 2.22 6.29 -28.86
N ARG A 46 1.66 5.65 -27.83
CA ARG A 46 1.72 4.19 -27.72
C ARG A 46 0.70 3.53 -28.64
N ASN A 47 1.09 2.43 -29.29
CA ASN A 47 0.14 1.64 -30.10
C ASN A 47 -1.08 1.18 -29.28
N GLU A 48 -0.87 0.78 -28.03
CA GLU A 48 -1.98 0.41 -27.13
C GLU A 48 -2.95 1.59 -26.92
N GLU A 49 -2.47 2.84 -26.87
CA GLU A 49 -3.36 4.00 -26.75
C GLU A 49 -4.26 4.17 -27.98
N ILE A 50 -3.71 3.95 -29.19
CA ILE A 50 -4.46 4.01 -30.45
C ILE A 50 -5.44 2.82 -30.55
N GLU A 51 -5.00 1.63 -30.18
CA GLU A 51 -5.84 0.41 -30.13
C GLU A 51 -7.01 0.58 -29.16
N ARG A 52 -6.75 1.10 -27.95
CA ARG A 52 -7.79 1.35 -26.93
C ARG A 52 -8.69 2.52 -27.27
N ALA A 53 -8.26 3.43 -28.14
CA ALA A 53 -9.12 4.45 -28.72
C ALA A 53 -10.01 3.90 -29.86
N GLU A 54 -9.83 2.65 -30.27
CA GLU A 54 -10.51 1.99 -31.40
C GLU A 54 -10.27 2.71 -32.75
N LEU A 55 -9.12 3.38 -32.92
CA LEU A 55 -8.78 4.13 -34.12
C LEU A 55 -7.85 3.36 -35.07
N THR A 56 -7.92 2.03 -35.08
CA THR A 56 -7.05 1.16 -35.89
C THR A 56 -7.70 0.67 -37.18
N ASP A 57 -9.03 0.54 -37.23
CA ASP A 57 -9.75 -0.01 -38.39
C ASP A 57 -10.93 0.86 -38.83
N PHE A 58 -10.62 2.00 -39.44
CA PHE A 58 -11.64 2.89 -40.00
C PHE A 58 -12.44 2.28 -41.15
N LYS A 59 -11.89 1.28 -41.86
CA LYS A 59 -12.57 0.67 -43.03
C LYS A 59 -13.79 -0.12 -42.62
N PHE A 60 -13.80 -0.66 -41.41
CA PHE A 60 -14.96 -1.37 -40.87
C PHE A 60 -16.15 -0.42 -40.61
N TYR A 61 -15.87 0.81 -40.17
CA TYR A 61 -16.90 1.77 -39.77
C TYR A 61 -17.29 2.78 -40.85
N TYR A 62 -16.37 3.12 -41.77
CA TYR A 62 -16.55 4.21 -42.72
C TYR A 62 -16.27 3.78 -44.17
N LYS A 63 -17.07 4.34 -45.10
CA LYS A 63 -16.83 4.20 -46.54
C LYS A 63 -15.55 4.95 -46.95
N PRO A 64 -14.78 4.46 -47.95
CA PRO A 64 -13.51 5.09 -48.37
C PRO A 64 -13.61 6.58 -48.73
N ASP A 65 -14.72 6.98 -49.35
CA ASP A 65 -14.96 8.35 -49.80
C ASP A 65 -15.52 9.27 -48.71
N PHE A 66 -15.83 8.71 -47.53
CA PHE A 66 -16.32 9.48 -46.41
C PHE A 66 -15.23 10.44 -45.91
N ARG A 67 -15.65 11.59 -45.38
CA ARG A 67 -14.76 12.62 -44.85
C ARG A 67 -15.03 12.76 -43.35
N ILE A 68 -14.08 12.33 -42.53
CA ILE A 68 -14.20 12.33 -41.07
C ILE A 68 -13.58 13.62 -40.56
N GLY A 69 -14.34 14.35 -39.75
CA GLY A 69 -13.88 15.54 -39.04
C GLY A 69 -12.97 15.18 -37.86
N LYS A 70 -12.02 16.05 -37.54
CA LYS A 70 -11.11 15.90 -36.41
C LYS A 70 -11.86 15.80 -35.09
N GLU A 71 -12.91 16.60 -34.94
CA GLU A 71 -13.75 16.66 -33.75
C GLU A 71 -14.45 15.31 -33.49
N GLU A 72 -14.92 14.63 -34.54
CA GLU A 72 -15.52 13.29 -34.44
C GLU A 72 -14.51 12.25 -33.93
N ILE A 73 -13.26 12.31 -34.41
CA ILE A 73 -12.19 11.41 -33.96
C ILE A 73 -11.82 11.67 -32.50
N ILE A 74 -11.75 12.95 -32.10
CA ILE A 74 -11.50 13.34 -30.71
C ILE A 74 -12.61 12.77 -29.81
N GLU A 75 -13.88 12.96 -30.17
CA GLU A 75 -15.01 12.46 -29.38
C GLU A 75 -14.97 10.93 -29.20
N ILE A 76 -14.68 10.19 -30.28
CA ILE A 76 -14.52 8.73 -30.24
C ILE A 76 -13.36 8.36 -29.29
N ALA A 77 -12.19 8.97 -29.48
CA ALA A 77 -11.01 8.69 -28.66
C ALA A 77 -11.26 9.01 -27.19
N GLU A 78 -11.87 10.14 -26.86
CA GLU A 78 -12.22 10.53 -25.50
C GLU A 78 -13.14 9.51 -24.83
N CYS A 79 -14.21 9.10 -25.54
CA CYS A 79 -15.16 8.12 -25.02
C CYS A 79 -14.50 6.76 -24.75
N LYS A 80 -13.67 6.28 -25.67
CA LYS A 80 -13.02 4.97 -25.55
C LYS A 80 -11.88 4.98 -24.52
N LEU A 81 -11.05 6.01 -24.52
CA LEU A 81 -9.98 6.17 -23.53
C LEU A 81 -10.51 6.46 -22.12
N ALA A 82 -11.73 6.99 -21.97
CA ALA A 82 -12.38 7.11 -20.67
C ALA A 82 -12.58 5.75 -19.96
N LEU A 83 -12.65 4.64 -20.70
CA LEU A 83 -12.70 3.28 -20.13
C LEU A 83 -11.38 2.89 -19.46
N CYS A 84 -10.25 3.41 -19.97
CA CYS A 84 -8.90 3.16 -19.45
C CYS A 84 -8.51 4.10 -18.29
N ARG A 85 -9.35 5.10 -17.95
CA ARG A 85 -9.00 6.09 -16.93
C ARG A 85 -8.97 5.45 -15.53
N PRO A 86 -7.79 5.44 -14.86
CA PRO A 86 -7.65 4.83 -13.55
C PRO A 86 -8.21 5.71 -12.44
N ILE A 87 -8.72 5.06 -11.40
CA ILE A 87 -9.03 5.69 -10.12
C ILE A 87 -8.15 5.07 -9.05
N LEU A 88 -7.45 5.92 -8.29
CA LEU A 88 -6.70 5.49 -7.12
C LEU A 88 -7.61 5.49 -5.89
N LYS A 89 -7.71 4.36 -5.20
CA LYS A 89 -8.49 4.19 -3.99
C LYS A 89 -7.62 3.83 -2.80
N SER A 90 -8.10 4.17 -1.61
CA SER A 90 -7.61 3.63 -0.34
C SER A 90 -8.81 3.42 0.58
N TYR A 91 -8.73 2.43 1.45
CA TYR A 91 -9.84 2.07 2.32
C TYR A 91 -9.56 2.50 3.76
N TRP A 92 -10.58 3.11 4.37
CA TRP A 92 -10.48 3.72 5.69
C TRP A 92 -11.59 3.19 6.58
N ASP A 93 -11.27 3.10 7.86
CA ASP A 93 -12.20 2.72 8.92
C ASP A 93 -12.08 3.70 10.08
N GLN A 94 -13.18 3.93 10.81
CA GLN A 94 -13.13 4.72 12.04
C GLN A 94 -12.68 3.83 13.18
N ALA A 95 -11.45 4.05 13.65
CA ALA A 95 -10.87 3.27 14.73
C ALA A 95 -9.96 4.12 15.60
N PHE A 96 -10.02 3.87 16.91
CA PHE A 96 -9.02 4.39 17.84
C PHE A 96 -7.80 3.46 17.83
N ARG A 97 -6.62 3.99 17.47
CA ARG A 97 -5.34 3.28 17.55
C ARG A 97 -4.52 3.83 18.72
N PRO A 98 -4.48 3.12 19.87
CA PRO A 98 -3.64 3.50 20.99
C PRO A 98 -2.16 3.61 20.58
N SER A 99 -1.42 4.51 21.21
CA SER A 99 0.03 4.52 21.02
C SER A 99 0.62 3.21 21.53
N LEU A 100 1.51 2.60 20.73
CA LEU A 100 2.19 1.37 21.13
C LEU A 100 3.39 1.65 22.06
N GLY A 101 3.74 2.92 22.29
CA GLY A 101 4.81 3.31 23.20
C GLY A 101 4.36 3.29 24.66
N VAL A 102 5.23 2.79 25.54
CA VAL A 102 5.08 2.87 27.00
C VAL A 102 6.33 3.48 27.63
N LYS A 103 6.15 4.27 28.68
CA LYS A 103 7.25 4.85 29.46
C LYS A 103 7.56 3.93 30.63
N THR A 104 8.82 3.50 30.77
CA THR A 104 9.26 2.81 31.99
C THR A 104 9.35 3.81 33.13
N VAL A 105 8.78 3.43 34.28
CA VAL A 105 8.68 4.25 35.48
C VAL A 105 9.24 3.43 36.65
N THR A 106 10.31 3.92 37.27
CA THR A 106 10.98 3.23 38.39
C THR A 106 10.70 3.88 39.74
N ASN A 107 10.41 5.19 39.77
CA ASN A 107 10.39 5.98 41.01
C ASN A 107 8.97 6.46 41.39
N GLN A 108 7.94 6.01 40.68
CA GLN A 108 6.56 6.44 40.92
C GLN A 108 5.61 5.25 40.83
N LEU A 109 4.70 5.18 41.80
CA LEU A 109 3.59 4.24 41.80
C LEU A 109 2.29 4.94 41.36
N PRO A 110 1.33 4.20 40.79
CA PRO A 110 0.01 4.74 40.50
C PRO A 110 -0.63 5.30 41.77
N LYS A 111 -1.08 6.56 41.72
CA LYS A 111 -1.72 7.23 42.87
C LYS A 111 -3.10 6.65 43.22
N ARG A 112 -3.84 6.19 42.20
CA ARG A 112 -5.17 5.59 42.34
C ARG A 112 -5.06 4.10 42.06
N VAL A 113 -5.40 3.27 43.04
CA VAL A 113 -5.32 1.80 42.96
C VAL A 113 -6.51 1.19 43.68
N GLU A 114 -7.23 0.30 42.99
CA GLU A 114 -8.30 -0.52 43.57
C GLU A 114 -7.78 -1.36 44.76
N LYS A 115 -8.58 -1.51 45.82
CA LYS A 115 -8.18 -2.17 47.07
C LYS A 115 -7.50 -3.54 46.86
N LYS A 116 -8.03 -4.36 45.96
CA LYS A 116 -7.51 -5.71 45.68
C LYS A 116 -6.15 -5.72 44.96
N ALA A 117 -5.80 -4.62 44.28
CA ALA A 117 -4.56 -4.48 43.53
C ALA A 117 -3.42 -3.86 44.35
N LYS A 118 -3.72 -3.19 45.47
CA LYS A 118 -2.72 -2.50 46.31
C LYS A 118 -1.51 -3.37 46.67
N ARG A 119 -1.75 -4.59 47.17
CA ARG A 119 -0.71 -5.57 47.54
C ARG A 119 0.26 -5.91 46.41
N PHE A 120 -0.17 -5.81 45.16
CA PHE A 120 0.66 -6.09 43.99
C PHE A 120 1.46 -4.86 43.56
N VAL A 121 0.85 -3.68 43.67
CA VAL A 121 1.49 -2.40 43.34
C VAL A 121 2.56 -2.03 44.37
N GLU A 122 2.34 -2.30 45.65
CA GLU A 122 3.31 -2.06 46.72
C GLU A 122 4.58 -2.91 46.56
N LYS A 123 4.45 -4.11 45.97
CA LYS A 123 5.57 -4.99 45.62
C LYS A 123 5.96 -4.89 44.15
N ALA A 124 5.67 -3.78 43.48
CA ALA A 124 6.02 -3.59 42.08
C ALA A 124 7.55 -3.58 41.90
N GLN A 125 8.04 -4.43 41.00
CA GLN A 125 9.44 -4.44 40.59
C GLN A 125 9.69 -3.43 39.46
N VAL A 126 8.76 -3.36 38.51
CA VAL A 126 8.84 -2.46 37.34
C VAL A 126 7.43 -2.01 36.97
N CYS A 127 7.30 -0.73 36.65
CA CYS A 127 6.06 -0.15 36.16
C CYS A 127 6.26 0.43 34.75
N TYR A 128 5.25 0.29 33.90
CA TYR A 128 5.15 0.93 32.60
C TYR A 128 3.88 1.78 32.56
N LEU A 129 4.02 3.04 32.14
CA LEU A 129 2.92 4.00 32.02
C LEU A 129 2.61 4.23 30.54
N HIS A 130 1.35 4.09 30.16
CA HIS A 130 0.89 4.54 28.85
C HIS A 130 0.84 6.08 28.81
N PRO A 131 1.59 6.74 27.92
CA PRO A 131 1.92 8.17 28.03
C PRO A 131 0.69 9.10 28.01
N SER A 132 -0.34 8.76 27.24
CA SER A 132 -1.45 9.69 26.98
C SER A 132 -2.78 9.35 27.66
N ILE A 133 -2.89 8.17 28.29
CA ILE A 133 -4.19 7.63 28.74
C ILE A 133 -4.15 7.20 30.22
N GLY A 134 -2.95 7.12 30.82
CA GLY A 134 -2.81 6.87 32.25
C GLY A 134 -3.02 5.41 32.67
N TYR A 135 -2.99 4.46 31.73
CA TYR A 135 -2.95 3.03 32.02
C TYR A 135 -1.57 2.62 32.54
N TRP A 136 -1.53 1.65 33.44
CA TRP A 136 -0.31 1.11 34.02
C TRP A 136 -0.19 -0.38 33.77
N ILE A 137 1.00 -0.84 33.38
CA ILE A 137 1.39 -2.25 33.38
C ILE A 137 2.43 -2.43 34.48
N ILE A 138 2.21 -3.37 35.38
CA ILE A 138 3.01 -3.53 36.59
C ILE A 138 3.48 -4.97 36.68
N ARG A 139 4.80 -5.15 36.77
CA ARG A 139 5.41 -6.43 37.13
C ARG A 139 5.44 -6.52 38.65
N SER A 140 4.60 -7.39 39.21
CA SER A 140 4.53 -7.61 40.65
C SER A 140 5.58 -8.63 41.09
N GLY A 141 6.32 -8.32 42.15
CA GLY A 141 7.17 -9.27 42.88
C GLY A 141 6.41 -10.02 43.98
N TYR A 142 5.07 -10.08 43.90
CA TYR A 142 4.26 -10.85 44.84
C TYR A 142 4.42 -12.35 44.56
N GLU A 143 4.84 -13.09 45.59
CA GLU A 143 4.98 -14.54 45.60
C GLU A 143 3.97 -15.11 46.61
N ASP A 144 3.25 -16.18 46.24
CA ASP A 144 2.53 -17.03 47.21
C ASP A 144 2.96 -18.49 47.07
N ILE A 145 2.48 -19.35 47.98
CA ILE A 145 2.88 -20.77 48.07
C ILE A 145 2.55 -21.57 46.78
N VAL A 146 1.64 -21.08 45.94
CA VAL A 146 1.15 -21.75 44.73
C VAL A 146 1.56 -21.01 43.44
N THR A 147 1.89 -19.71 43.52
CA THR A 147 2.20 -18.85 42.37
C THR A 147 3.68 -18.48 42.34
N VAL A 148 4.37 -19.06 41.36
CA VAL A 148 5.75 -18.69 41.02
C VAL A 148 5.71 -17.45 40.12
N ALA A 149 6.30 -16.36 40.59
CA ALA A 149 6.43 -15.09 39.87
C ALA A 149 7.05 -15.25 38.45
N PRO A 150 6.90 -14.26 37.52
CA PRO A 150 6.29 -12.95 37.72
C PRO A 150 4.89 -12.82 37.09
N ASN A 151 3.95 -12.37 37.90
CA ASN A 151 2.60 -12.06 37.45
C ASN A 151 2.50 -10.58 37.04
N TRP A 152 2.02 -10.33 35.84
CA TRP A 152 1.80 -8.98 35.32
C TRP A 152 0.37 -8.54 35.60
N ILE A 153 0.17 -7.31 36.05
CA ILE A 153 -1.16 -6.71 36.20
C ILE A 153 -1.27 -5.45 35.36
N VAL A 154 -2.49 -5.14 34.92
CA VAL A 154 -2.79 -3.91 34.20
C VAL A 154 -3.84 -3.13 34.98
N LEU A 155 -3.56 -1.86 35.25
CA LEU A 155 -4.52 -0.91 35.80
C LEU A 155 -5.02 0.02 34.69
N ASP A 156 -6.33 0.23 34.65
CA ASP A 156 -6.92 1.25 33.79
C ASP A 156 -6.61 2.67 34.29
N HIS A 157 -7.06 3.67 33.53
CA HIS A 157 -6.92 5.10 33.86
C HIS A 157 -7.56 5.51 35.21
N LYS A 158 -8.41 4.67 35.81
CA LYS A 158 -9.04 4.88 37.13
C LYS A 158 -8.32 4.10 38.23
N GLY A 159 -7.32 3.29 37.91
CA GLY A 159 -6.63 2.43 38.88
C GLY A 159 -7.32 1.09 39.12
N LYS A 160 -8.30 0.71 38.30
CA LYS A 160 -9.00 -0.58 38.41
C LYS A 160 -8.24 -1.66 37.64
N MET A 161 -8.16 -2.85 38.21
CA MET A 161 -7.46 -3.96 37.57
C MET A 161 -8.26 -4.51 36.38
N LEU A 162 -7.63 -4.61 35.21
CA LEU A 162 -8.27 -5.18 34.03
C LEU A 162 -8.57 -6.66 34.22
N ASN A 163 -9.77 -7.08 33.81
CA ASN A 163 -10.30 -8.46 33.91
C ASN A 163 -10.23 -9.10 35.31
N SER A 164 -9.90 -8.34 36.35
CA SER A 164 -9.59 -8.85 37.70
C SER A 164 -8.60 -10.02 37.71
N CYS A 165 -7.72 -10.11 36.70
CA CYS A 165 -6.79 -11.22 36.52
C CYS A 165 -5.35 -10.72 36.42
N TRP A 166 -4.43 -11.67 36.47
CA TRP A 166 -3.02 -11.47 36.20
C TRP A 166 -2.71 -12.03 34.81
N PHE A 167 -1.62 -11.56 34.22
CA PHE A 167 -1.15 -11.99 32.91
C PHE A 167 0.18 -12.73 33.07
N PRO A 168 0.37 -13.86 32.37
CA PRO A 168 1.60 -14.65 32.50
C PRO A 168 2.81 -13.98 31.84
N SER A 169 2.59 -13.04 30.92
CA SER A 169 3.68 -12.31 30.25
C SER A 169 3.39 -10.82 30.10
N ALA A 170 4.47 -10.04 29.96
CA ALA A 170 4.41 -8.60 29.66
C ALA A 170 3.66 -8.32 28.36
N LEU A 171 3.80 -9.22 27.36
CA LEU A 171 3.20 -9.07 26.05
C LEU A 171 1.68 -9.24 26.11
N GLU A 172 1.19 -10.25 26.85
CA GLU A 172 -0.24 -10.44 27.07
C GLU A 172 -0.87 -9.31 27.90
N ALA A 173 -0.16 -8.83 28.92
CA ALA A 173 -0.58 -7.65 29.68
C ALA A 173 -0.70 -6.42 28.77
N PHE A 174 0.30 -6.19 27.92
CA PHE A 174 0.30 -5.09 26.97
C PHE A 174 -0.82 -5.21 25.93
N ASP A 175 -1.08 -6.41 25.41
CA ASP A 175 -2.19 -6.65 24.48
C ASP A 175 -3.56 -6.43 25.14
N ALA A 176 -3.73 -6.87 26.39
CA ALA A 176 -4.96 -6.64 27.14
C ALA A 176 -5.19 -5.15 27.43
N MET A 177 -4.13 -4.41 27.77
CA MET A 177 -4.16 -2.96 27.88
C MET A 177 -4.60 -2.32 26.55
N HIS A 178 -3.94 -2.68 25.45
CA HIS A 178 -4.21 -2.15 24.11
C HIS A 178 -5.67 -2.38 23.69
N GLN A 179 -6.19 -3.59 23.89
CA GLN A 179 -7.59 -3.92 23.63
C GLN A 179 -8.57 -3.12 24.51
N SER A 180 -8.27 -2.99 25.80
CA SER A 180 -9.11 -2.21 26.73
C SER A 180 -9.20 -0.76 26.30
N ILE A 181 -8.06 -0.15 25.94
CA ILE A 181 -8.03 1.24 25.46
C ILE A 181 -8.84 1.35 24.16
N ARG A 182 -8.59 0.49 23.18
CA ARG A 182 -9.30 0.52 21.89
C ARG A 182 -10.81 0.37 22.06
N LYS A 183 -11.25 -0.52 22.96
CA LYS A 183 -12.68 -0.68 23.28
C LYS A 183 -13.26 0.54 23.99
N THR A 184 -12.56 1.10 24.97
CA THR A 184 -13.05 2.21 25.80
C THR A 184 -13.10 3.52 25.03
N LEU A 185 -12.10 3.76 24.17
CA LEU A 185 -11.97 5.00 23.42
C LEU A 185 -12.44 4.88 21.96
N ASN A 186 -13.16 3.81 21.62
CA ASN A 186 -13.61 3.59 20.25
C ASN A 186 -14.43 4.77 19.70
N GLY A 187 -15.24 5.42 20.54
CA GLY A 187 -16.03 6.60 20.17
C GLY A 187 -15.21 7.86 19.86
N TYR A 188 -13.93 7.89 20.27
CA TYR A 188 -12.97 8.95 19.93
C TYR A 188 -12.07 8.52 18.74
N GLY A 189 -12.43 7.46 18.03
CA GLY A 189 -11.71 6.98 16.86
C GLY A 189 -11.64 8.04 15.77
N GLN A 190 -10.53 8.02 15.03
CA GLN A 190 -10.36 8.83 13.83
C GLN A 190 -10.40 7.93 12.59
N GLU A 191 -10.56 8.52 11.42
CA GLU A 191 -10.40 7.76 10.17
C GLU A 191 -8.94 7.28 10.07
N GLN A 192 -8.76 5.97 9.91
CA GLN A 192 -7.46 5.32 9.79
C GLN A 192 -7.43 4.42 8.56
N PRO A 193 -6.27 4.28 7.87
CA PRO A 193 -6.15 3.39 6.73
C PRO A 193 -6.27 1.94 7.19
N ILE A 194 -7.02 1.15 6.44
CA ILE A 194 -7.09 -0.30 6.64
C ILE A 194 -5.78 -0.91 6.14
N ALA A 195 -5.14 -1.71 6.99
CA ALA A 195 -3.90 -2.42 6.68
C ALA A 195 -4.17 -3.93 6.70
N CYS A 196 -4.17 -4.55 5.52
CA CYS A 196 -4.32 -6.00 5.38
C CYS A 196 -2.98 -6.71 5.52
N TYR A 197 -1.91 -6.09 5.01
CA TYR A 197 -0.62 -6.74 4.73
C TYR A 197 0.60 -5.95 5.27
N ASP A 198 0.45 -5.20 6.35
CA ASP A 198 1.52 -4.44 7.00
C ASP A 198 2.64 -5.30 7.61
N GLU A 199 2.38 -6.59 7.88
CA GLU A 199 3.39 -7.55 8.35
C GLU A 199 4.49 -7.87 7.33
N TYR A 200 4.30 -7.47 6.08
CA TYR A 200 5.24 -7.69 4.99
C TYR A 200 6.01 -6.41 4.61
N ALA A 201 5.72 -5.27 5.24
CA ALA A 201 6.50 -4.05 5.05
C ALA A 201 7.86 -4.18 5.73
N PHE A 202 8.83 -3.36 5.29
CA PHE A 202 10.02 -3.16 6.10
C PHE A 202 9.65 -2.62 7.48
N LEU A 203 10.33 -3.11 8.51
CA LEU A 203 10.11 -2.68 9.89
C LEU A 203 10.57 -1.23 10.09
N GLY A 204 9.94 -0.53 11.04
CA GLY A 204 10.27 0.85 11.40
C GLY A 204 9.73 1.95 10.48
N GLY A 205 8.98 1.62 9.43
CA GLY A 205 8.25 2.59 8.61
C GLY A 205 7.05 3.19 9.36
N LYS A 206 6.62 4.37 8.96
CA LYS A 206 5.42 5.04 9.49
C LYS A 206 4.30 5.05 8.44
N ASN A 207 3.07 5.32 8.88
CA ASN A 207 1.93 5.57 7.99
C ASN A 207 1.78 4.54 6.87
N TYR A 208 1.86 3.26 7.24
CA TYR A 208 1.63 2.18 6.28
C TYR A 208 0.26 2.34 5.62
N GLN A 209 0.23 2.26 4.29
CA GLN A 209 -0.99 2.41 3.53
C GLN A 209 -1.00 1.51 2.29
N GLU A 210 -2.18 0.95 2.02
CA GLU A 210 -2.49 0.19 0.81
C GLU A 210 -3.31 1.04 -0.16
N TRP A 211 -2.93 0.98 -1.42
CA TRP A 211 -3.53 1.74 -2.50
C TRP A 211 -3.94 0.82 -3.65
N PHE A 212 -5.07 1.16 -4.25
CA PHE A 212 -5.76 0.32 -5.22
C PHE A 212 -6.05 1.14 -6.47
N ILE A 213 -5.35 0.85 -7.56
CA ILE A 213 -5.66 1.44 -8.87
C ILE A 213 -6.74 0.58 -9.51
N CYS A 214 -7.93 1.14 -9.67
CA CYS A 214 -9.08 0.49 -10.26
C CYS A 214 -9.46 1.10 -11.61
N LEU A 215 -10.07 0.31 -12.49
CA LEU A 215 -10.65 0.76 -13.76
C LEU A 215 -12.18 0.70 -13.70
N PRO A 216 -12.85 1.66 -13.04
CA PRO A 216 -14.29 1.62 -12.75
C PRO A 216 -15.18 1.45 -13.99
N LYS A 217 -14.72 2.01 -15.12
CA LYS A 217 -15.45 2.04 -16.39
C LYS A 217 -15.05 0.90 -17.33
N TRP A 218 -14.17 -0.01 -16.92
CA TRP A 218 -13.77 -1.11 -17.79
C TRP A 218 -14.96 -2.02 -18.09
N PRO A 219 -15.22 -2.36 -19.36
CA PRO A 219 -16.45 -3.05 -19.77
C PRO A 219 -16.49 -4.52 -19.35
N LEU A 220 -15.32 -5.15 -19.19
CA LEU A 220 -15.23 -6.56 -18.81
C LEU A 220 -15.13 -6.73 -17.28
N PRO A 221 -15.84 -7.71 -16.70
CA PRO A 221 -15.81 -7.91 -15.27
C PRO A 221 -14.49 -8.54 -14.82
N TYR A 222 -13.93 -8.01 -13.74
CA TYR A 222 -12.82 -8.63 -13.02
C TYR A 222 -13.00 -8.41 -11.53
N ARG A 223 -12.70 -9.44 -10.74
CA ARG A 223 -12.73 -9.39 -9.28
C ARG A 223 -11.50 -10.08 -8.73
N ASP A 224 -10.72 -9.34 -7.94
CA ASP A 224 -9.49 -9.89 -7.39
C ASP A 224 -9.78 -10.92 -6.29
N GLY A 225 -8.93 -11.93 -6.16
CA GLY A 225 -9.09 -13.00 -5.17
C GLY A 225 -8.68 -12.61 -3.73
N HIS A 226 -7.82 -11.60 -3.57
CA HIS A 226 -7.20 -11.27 -2.28
C HIS A 226 -8.02 -10.27 -1.48
N PHE A 227 -8.39 -9.15 -2.10
CA PHE A 227 -9.15 -8.06 -1.50
C PHE A 227 -10.65 -8.14 -1.80
N LYS A 228 -11.04 -8.98 -2.78
CA LYS A 228 -12.42 -9.13 -3.28
C LYS A 228 -12.98 -7.85 -3.89
N LEU A 229 -12.11 -7.01 -4.43
CA LEU A 229 -12.37 -5.73 -5.09
C LEU A 229 -12.61 -5.92 -6.58
N ASN A 230 -13.56 -5.16 -7.12
CA ASN A 230 -13.86 -5.16 -8.55
C ASN A 230 -12.88 -4.27 -9.31
N GLN A 231 -12.52 -4.70 -10.51
CA GLN A 231 -11.67 -3.98 -11.47
C GLN A 231 -10.35 -3.49 -10.87
N LEU A 232 -9.77 -4.23 -9.92
CA LEU A 232 -8.48 -3.92 -9.33
C LEU A 232 -7.37 -4.25 -10.32
N LEU A 233 -6.74 -3.21 -10.89
CA LEU A 233 -5.65 -3.37 -11.83
C LEU A 233 -4.31 -3.52 -11.11
N VAL A 234 -4.01 -2.60 -10.19
CA VAL A 234 -2.72 -2.56 -9.47
C VAL A 234 -2.96 -2.33 -7.98
N HIS A 235 -2.23 -3.06 -7.15
CA HIS A 235 -2.12 -2.87 -5.72
C HIS A 235 -0.71 -2.34 -5.38
N ILE A 236 -0.66 -1.31 -4.54
CA ILE A 236 0.57 -0.65 -4.11
C ILE A 236 0.57 -0.56 -2.58
N ARG A 237 1.72 -0.83 -1.98
CA ARG A 237 1.95 -0.66 -0.54
C ARG A 237 3.03 0.38 -0.30
N THR A 238 2.77 1.30 0.61
CA THR A 238 3.71 2.37 0.93
C THR A 238 3.92 2.54 2.43
N THR A 239 5.11 2.97 2.81
CA THR A 239 5.41 3.52 4.13
C THR A 239 6.09 4.88 3.99
N GLU A 240 5.91 5.76 4.98
CA GLU A 240 6.68 6.99 5.11
C GLU A 240 7.96 6.71 5.89
N ARG A 241 9.08 7.22 5.36
CA ARG A 241 10.41 7.06 5.94
C ARG A 241 11.22 8.35 5.83
N ILE A 242 12.32 8.37 6.56
CA ILE A 242 13.37 9.37 6.44
C ILE A 242 14.64 8.60 6.06
N ASP A 243 15.35 9.05 5.04
CA ASP A 243 16.63 8.44 4.66
C ASP A 243 17.78 8.89 5.57
N HIS A 244 18.99 8.41 5.29
CA HIS A 244 20.16 8.76 6.08
C HIS A 244 20.54 10.25 6.03
N ASP A 245 20.13 10.99 4.99
CA ASP A 245 20.35 12.43 4.83
C ASP A 245 19.28 13.28 5.55
N GLY A 246 18.29 12.66 6.19
CA GLY A 246 17.17 13.37 6.80
C GLY A 246 16.06 13.76 5.82
N LYS A 247 16.08 13.26 4.58
CA LYS A 247 15.10 13.60 3.54
C LYS A 247 13.83 12.74 3.65
N PRO A 248 12.63 13.33 3.64
CA PRO A 248 11.38 12.59 3.67
C PRO A 248 11.18 11.77 2.39
N LEU A 249 10.87 10.50 2.56
CA LEU A 249 10.82 9.48 1.52
C LEU A 249 9.49 8.74 1.58
N LEU A 250 8.81 8.62 0.43
CA LEU A 250 7.73 7.66 0.27
C LEU A 250 8.34 6.32 -0.18
N MET A 251 8.39 5.35 0.73
CA MET A 251 8.92 4.03 0.45
C MET A 251 7.84 3.15 -0.16
N VAL A 252 8.06 2.68 -1.37
CA VAL A 252 7.26 1.66 -2.04
C VAL A 252 7.69 0.30 -1.52
N GLU A 253 6.84 -0.27 -0.66
CA GLU A 253 7.03 -1.60 -0.08
C GLU A 253 6.68 -2.70 -1.09
N GLU A 254 5.71 -2.45 -1.97
CA GLU A 254 5.34 -3.36 -3.05
C GLU A 254 4.51 -2.67 -4.13
N ILE A 255 4.69 -3.09 -5.38
CA ILE A 255 3.79 -2.90 -6.50
C ILE A 255 3.48 -4.27 -7.10
N GLN A 256 2.20 -4.57 -7.28
CA GLN A 256 1.74 -5.78 -7.96
C GLN A 256 0.49 -5.52 -8.79
N SER A 257 0.30 -6.31 -9.85
CA SER A 257 -0.93 -6.27 -10.65
C SER A 257 -1.63 -7.63 -10.57
N PRO A 258 -2.64 -7.81 -9.69
CA PRO A 258 -3.37 -9.07 -9.59
C PRO A 258 -4.05 -9.43 -10.93
N TRP A 259 -4.64 -8.46 -11.62
CA TRP A 259 -5.33 -8.71 -12.89
C TRP A 259 -4.39 -9.30 -13.97
N HIS A 260 -3.28 -8.63 -14.26
CA HIS A 260 -2.29 -9.17 -15.19
C HIS A 260 -1.60 -10.46 -14.69
N ALA A 261 -1.54 -10.70 -13.38
CA ALA A 261 -1.05 -11.98 -12.86
C ALA A 261 -2.03 -13.11 -13.18
N ASP A 262 -3.33 -12.87 -13.02
CA ASP A 262 -4.38 -13.82 -13.35
C ASP A 262 -4.44 -14.07 -14.86
N ILE A 263 -4.36 -13.03 -15.70
CA ILE A 263 -4.28 -13.17 -17.17
C ILE A 263 -3.10 -14.04 -17.58
N ARG A 264 -1.91 -13.84 -16.98
CA ARG A 264 -0.73 -14.68 -17.29
C ARG A 264 -0.91 -16.13 -16.87
N LYS A 265 -1.69 -16.39 -15.82
CA LYS A 265 -1.89 -17.73 -15.27
C LYS A 265 -2.98 -18.50 -16.00
N HIS A 266 -4.06 -17.83 -16.36
CA HIS A 266 -5.29 -18.45 -16.85
C HIS A 266 -5.64 -18.10 -18.30
N GLY A 267 -4.92 -17.16 -18.93
CA GLY A 267 -5.27 -16.61 -20.23
C GLY A 267 -6.24 -15.44 -20.12
N GLY A 268 -6.21 -14.56 -21.13
CA GLY A 268 -7.09 -13.40 -21.25
C GLY A 268 -8.11 -13.56 -22.38
N THR A 269 -9.31 -13.00 -22.22
CA THR A 269 -10.32 -12.90 -23.29
C THR A 269 -10.92 -11.49 -23.39
N THR A 270 -11.22 -11.07 -24.60
CA THR A 270 -11.95 -9.82 -24.90
C THR A 270 -13.46 -10.05 -25.04
N ASP A 271 -13.92 -11.31 -25.14
CA ASP A 271 -15.34 -11.65 -25.19
C ASP A 271 -15.91 -11.80 -23.77
N LYS A 272 -16.89 -10.95 -23.45
CA LYS A 272 -17.61 -10.98 -22.17
C LYS A 272 -18.26 -12.34 -21.88
N ASN A 273 -18.68 -13.08 -22.90
CA ASN A 273 -19.32 -14.39 -22.76
C ASN A 273 -18.33 -15.53 -22.47
N GLU A 274 -17.03 -15.28 -22.63
CA GLU A 274 -15.96 -16.22 -22.34
C GLU A 274 -15.35 -16.01 -20.97
N VAL A 275 -15.55 -14.84 -20.35
CA VAL A 275 -15.01 -14.56 -19.01
C VAL A 275 -15.52 -15.59 -17.99
N GLY A 276 -14.59 -16.29 -17.35
CA GLY A 276 -14.86 -17.37 -16.41
C GLY A 276 -15.05 -18.76 -17.04
N LYS A 277 -15.20 -18.88 -18.36
CA LYS A 277 -15.16 -20.18 -19.05
C LYS A 277 -13.71 -20.63 -19.17
N ASN A 278 -13.45 -21.91 -18.85
CA ASN A 278 -12.09 -22.47 -18.86
C ASN A 278 -11.08 -21.62 -18.05
N ASP A 279 -11.55 -21.01 -16.96
CA ASP A 279 -10.80 -20.08 -16.11
C ASP A 279 -10.33 -18.77 -16.80
N LEU A 280 -10.76 -18.47 -18.04
CA LEU A 280 -10.33 -17.27 -18.76
C LEU A 280 -10.67 -15.99 -17.99
N VAL A 281 -9.70 -15.09 -17.95
CA VAL A 281 -9.79 -13.82 -17.24
C VAL A 281 -10.09 -12.72 -18.25
N ALA A 282 -10.89 -11.73 -17.85
CA ALA A 282 -11.11 -10.55 -18.68
C ALA A 282 -9.78 -9.88 -19.08
N ASP A 283 -9.65 -9.46 -20.34
CA ASP A 283 -8.54 -8.60 -20.79
C ASP A 283 -8.47 -7.31 -19.96
N ALA A 284 -7.27 -6.75 -19.84
CA ALA A 284 -7.00 -5.51 -19.13
C ALA A 284 -6.04 -4.61 -19.93
N PRO A 285 -6.19 -3.28 -19.84
CA PRO A 285 -5.24 -2.36 -20.47
C PRO A 285 -3.94 -2.28 -19.65
N PHE A 286 -2.92 -1.70 -20.26
CA PHE A 286 -1.57 -1.56 -19.71
C PHE A 286 -0.82 -2.89 -19.57
N GLY A 287 -1.07 -3.85 -20.46
CA GLY A 287 -0.52 -5.22 -20.38
C GLY A 287 1.00 -5.28 -20.16
N LYS A 288 1.74 -4.38 -20.82
CA LYS A 288 3.19 -4.25 -20.70
C LYS A 288 3.65 -3.13 -19.77
N GLU A 289 2.78 -2.17 -19.45
CA GLU A 289 3.15 -0.88 -18.83
C GLU A 289 2.41 -0.58 -17.52
N TRP A 290 1.69 -1.56 -16.94
CA TRP A 290 0.96 -1.39 -15.68
C TRP A 290 1.86 -0.91 -14.52
N HIS A 291 3.15 -1.26 -14.54
CA HIS A 291 4.13 -0.80 -13.55
C HIS A 291 4.49 0.67 -13.74
N GLU A 292 4.47 1.19 -14.97
CA GLU A 292 4.63 2.62 -15.24
C GLU A 292 3.44 3.41 -14.68
N LEU A 293 2.21 2.90 -14.85
CA LEU A 293 1.01 3.48 -14.24
C LEU A 293 1.10 3.50 -12.71
N ALA A 294 1.62 2.43 -12.10
CA ALA A 294 1.86 2.39 -10.67
C ALA A 294 2.85 3.47 -10.22
N ILE A 295 3.96 3.66 -10.94
CA ILE A 295 4.96 4.69 -10.64
C ILE A 295 4.35 6.09 -10.75
N LYS A 296 3.51 6.35 -11.77
CA LYS A 296 2.76 7.62 -11.89
C LYS A 296 1.90 7.88 -10.66
N ALA A 297 1.18 6.87 -10.19
CA ALA A 297 0.36 6.98 -8.97
C ALA A 297 1.23 7.25 -7.73
N VAL A 298 2.37 6.56 -7.58
CA VAL A 298 3.29 6.80 -6.47
C VAL A 298 3.88 8.21 -6.51
N ILE A 299 4.20 8.75 -7.69
CA ILE A 299 4.64 10.15 -7.83
C ILE A 299 3.54 11.11 -7.38
N ALA A 300 2.29 10.88 -7.79
CA ALA A 300 1.16 11.71 -7.35
C ALA A 300 0.99 11.66 -5.82
N LEU A 301 1.15 10.47 -5.21
CA LEU A 301 1.09 10.28 -3.77
C LEU A 301 2.23 11.00 -3.04
N ALA A 302 3.47 10.84 -3.50
CA ALA A 302 4.64 11.48 -2.91
C ALA A 302 4.55 13.01 -3.00
N VAL A 303 4.10 13.55 -4.13
CA VAL A 303 3.84 15.00 -4.30
C VAL A 303 2.77 15.47 -3.31
N LYS A 304 1.69 14.71 -3.13
CA LYS A 304 0.60 15.04 -2.20
C LYS A 304 1.03 14.97 -0.73
N GLN A 305 1.92 14.05 -0.38
CA GLN A 305 2.47 13.85 0.97
C GLN A 305 3.68 14.74 1.26
N ASN A 306 4.10 15.59 0.32
CA ASN A 306 5.29 16.44 0.42
C ASN A 306 6.59 15.65 0.65
N CYS A 307 6.68 14.41 0.16
CA CYS A 307 7.94 13.67 0.12
C CYS A 307 8.85 14.28 -0.94
N THR A 308 10.17 14.28 -0.69
CA THR A 308 11.16 14.79 -1.64
C THR A 308 11.68 13.70 -2.57
N GLN A 309 11.44 12.43 -2.23
CA GLN A 309 11.92 11.28 -2.97
C GLN A 309 11.00 10.07 -2.80
N ILE A 310 11.12 9.13 -3.72
CA ILE A 310 10.40 7.85 -3.73
C ILE A 310 11.42 6.73 -3.69
N GLY A 311 11.26 5.83 -2.73
CA GLY A 311 12.14 4.68 -2.52
C GLY A 311 11.52 3.41 -3.05
N PHE A 312 12.31 2.54 -3.66
CA PHE A 312 11.87 1.24 -4.16
C PHE A 312 12.75 0.14 -3.58
N THR A 313 12.10 -0.94 -3.14
CA THR A 313 12.78 -2.20 -2.82
C THR A 313 13.48 -2.79 -4.06
N THR A 314 14.53 -3.58 -3.85
CA THR A 314 15.17 -4.36 -4.92
C THR A 314 14.45 -5.70 -5.14
N GLY A 315 14.73 -6.36 -6.26
CA GLY A 315 14.22 -7.70 -6.54
C GLY A 315 14.70 -8.72 -5.50
N LYS A 316 15.95 -8.61 -5.04
CA LYS A 316 16.47 -9.41 -3.92
C LYS A 316 15.61 -9.27 -2.66
N GLN A 317 15.34 -8.03 -2.24
CA GLN A 317 14.53 -7.75 -1.04
C GLN A 317 13.09 -8.28 -1.19
N GLN A 318 12.53 -8.28 -2.41
CA GLN A 318 11.21 -8.85 -2.67
C GLN A 318 11.21 -10.38 -2.69
N CYS A 319 12.22 -11.03 -3.26
CA CYS A 319 12.34 -12.48 -3.27
C CYS A 319 12.59 -13.07 -1.88
N GLU A 320 13.29 -12.34 -1.00
CA GLU A 320 13.41 -12.69 0.42
C GLU A 320 12.04 -12.72 1.13
N ARG A 321 11.08 -11.92 0.67
CA ARG A 321 9.69 -11.90 1.18
C ARG A 321 8.83 -13.01 0.55
N TRP A 322 8.85 -13.13 -0.77
CA TRP A 322 7.84 -13.82 -1.57
C TRP A 322 8.30 -15.09 -2.31
N TRP A 323 9.41 -15.69 -1.87
CA TRP A 323 10.11 -16.78 -2.56
C TRP A 323 10.78 -16.32 -3.87
N ASN A 324 11.81 -17.05 -4.30
CA ASN A 324 12.61 -16.66 -5.46
C ASN A 324 11.80 -16.81 -6.76
N MET A 325 11.21 -15.71 -7.22
CA MET A 325 10.42 -15.64 -8.45
C MET A 325 11.12 -14.73 -9.45
N LYS A 326 11.53 -15.30 -10.59
CA LYS A 326 12.17 -14.58 -11.71
C LYS A 326 11.37 -13.34 -12.15
N GLY A 327 10.04 -13.42 -12.13
CA GLY A 327 9.16 -12.30 -12.48
C GLY A 327 9.27 -11.10 -11.53
N LEU A 328 9.43 -11.34 -10.22
CA LEU A 328 9.63 -10.25 -9.25
C LEU A 328 11.01 -9.60 -9.44
N MET A 329 12.06 -10.39 -9.64
CA MET A 329 13.38 -9.83 -9.92
C MET A 329 13.36 -8.96 -11.17
N ASN A 330 12.75 -9.42 -12.26
CA ASN A 330 12.64 -8.64 -13.49
C ASN A 330 11.90 -7.31 -13.26
N LEU A 331 10.78 -7.33 -12.53
CA LEU A 331 10.03 -6.11 -12.26
C LEU A 331 10.86 -5.07 -11.49
N TYR A 332 11.48 -5.45 -10.37
CA TYR A 332 12.16 -4.51 -9.48
C TYR A 332 13.59 -4.16 -9.90
N ASP A 333 14.28 -5.07 -10.61
CA ASP A 333 15.67 -4.86 -11.00
C ASP A 333 15.83 -4.50 -12.49
N LEU A 334 14.80 -4.68 -13.33
CA LEU A 334 14.82 -4.30 -14.75
C LEU A 334 13.74 -3.27 -15.12
N ASP A 335 12.47 -3.58 -14.94
CA ASP A 335 11.37 -2.78 -15.51
C ASP A 335 11.19 -1.44 -14.77
N ILE A 336 11.10 -1.48 -13.43
CA ILE A 336 11.05 -0.27 -12.60
C ILE A 336 12.29 0.61 -12.84
N PRO A 337 13.54 0.11 -12.75
CA PRO A 337 14.72 0.95 -12.99
C PRO A 337 14.79 1.55 -14.40
N LYS A 338 14.38 0.82 -15.43
CA LYS A 338 14.28 1.36 -16.81
C LYS A 338 13.28 2.52 -16.86
N CYS A 339 12.11 2.35 -16.24
CA CYS A 339 11.09 3.39 -16.15
C CYS A 339 11.61 4.62 -15.40
N LEU A 340 12.23 4.43 -14.22
CA LEU A 340 12.81 5.53 -13.42
C LEU A 340 13.89 6.30 -14.20
N LYS A 341 14.72 5.60 -14.98
CA LYS A 341 15.74 6.26 -15.83
C LYS A 341 15.10 7.16 -16.88
N LYS A 342 14.02 6.72 -17.54
CA LYS A 342 13.28 7.54 -18.50
C LYS A 342 12.72 8.81 -17.84
N ILE A 343 12.05 8.64 -16.69
CA ILE A 343 11.48 9.75 -15.92
C ILE A 343 12.58 10.73 -15.49
N ALA A 344 13.71 10.21 -15.03
CA ALA A 344 14.85 11.01 -14.60
C ALA A 344 15.38 11.91 -15.72
N THR A 345 15.58 11.35 -16.91
CA THR A 345 15.99 12.13 -18.07
C THR A 345 14.94 13.17 -18.48
N GLN A 346 13.67 12.77 -18.56
CA GLN A 346 12.59 13.62 -19.07
C GLN A 346 12.26 14.80 -18.15
N TYR A 347 12.31 14.61 -16.83
CA TYR A 347 11.89 15.62 -15.85
C TYR A 347 13.05 16.14 -14.99
N ASN A 348 14.29 15.92 -15.41
CA ASN A 348 15.49 16.35 -14.68
C ASN A 348 15.48 15.90 -13.20
N CYS A 349 15.13 14.63 -12.97
CA CYS A 349 15.17 14.04 -11.63
C CYS A 349 16.50 13.31 -11.42
N ALA A 350 16.98 13.25 -10.17
CA ALA A 350 18.05 12.33 -9.83
C ALA A 350 17.50 10.91 -9.60
N ASN A 351 18.16 9.92 -10.17
CA ASN A 351 17.88 8.49 -9.96
C ASN A 351 19.15 7.84 -9.41
N ASP A 352 19.13 7.54 -8.11
CA ASP A 352 20.32 7.13 -7.37
C ASP A 352 19.95 6.06 -6.31
N TRP A 353 20.83 5.84 -5.35
CA TRP A 353 20.64 5.00 -4.19
C TRP A 353 20.73 5.83 -2.92
N THR A 354 19.94 5.46 -1.92
CA THR A 354 20.10 5.96 -0.55
C THR A 354 20.07 4.80 0.41
N THR A 355 20.40 5.09 1.67
CA THR A 355 20.29 4.14 2.76
C THR A 355 19.13 4.52 3.68
N ILE A 356 18.33 3.54 4.05
CA ILE A 356 17.31 3.67 5.10
C ILE A 356 17.67 2.81 6.30
N VAL A 357 17.26 3.26 7.49
CA VAL A 357 17.28 2.41 8.68
C VAL A 357 16.00 1.58 8.72
N THR A 358 16.16 0.27 8.74
CA THR A 358 15.08 -0.70 8.97
C THR A 358 15.53 -1.69 10.03
N ARG A 359 14.83 -2.81 10.19
CA ARG A 359 15.21 -3.87 11.14
C ARG A 359 15.15 -5.24 10.50
N LYS A 360 16.14 -6.07 10.81
CA LYS A 360 16.17 -7.47 10.38
C LYS A 360 15.22 -8.27 11.26
N PRO A 361 14.10 -8.78 10.70
CA PRO A 361 13.07 -9.43 11.50
C PRO A 361 13.60 -10.72 12.13
N ILE A 362 13.38 -10.89 13.44
CA ILE A 362 13.69 -12.15 14.15
C ILE A 362 12.70 -13.28 13.83
N GLY A 363 11.59 -12.97 13.15
CA GLY A 363 10.52 -13.89 12.82
C GLY A 363 9.46 -13.25 11.92
N LYS A 364 8.33 -13.93 11.73
CA LYS A 364 7.18 -13.46 10.94
C LYS A 364 5.93 -13.44 11.80
N VAL A 365 5.12 -12.38 11.66
CA VAL A 365 3.79 -12.31 12.27
C VAL A 365 2.82 -13.14 11.44
N ARG A 366 2.07 -14.04 12.08
CA ARG A 366 1.04 -14.85 11.42
C ARG A 366 -0.24 -14.90 12.24
N ARG A 367 -1.35 -15.06 11.55
CA ARG A 367 -2.66 -15.29 12.16
C ARG A 367 -2.87 -16.78 12.43
N THR A 368 -3.27 -17.13 13.64
CA THR A 368 -3.57 -18.50 14.04
C THR A 368 -5.01 -18.89 13.62
N PRO A 369 -5.34 -20.19 13.57
CA PRO A 369 -6.71 -20.65 13.31
C PRO A 369 -7.73 -20.14 14.34
N LYS A 370 -7.29 -19.87 15.58
CA LYS A 370 -8.12 -19.28 16.64
C LYS A 370 -8.36 -17.77 16.46
N GLY A 371 -7.76 -17.15 15.45
CA GLY A 371 -7.90 -15.74 15.14
C GLY A 371 -6.93 -14.82 15.88
N GLU A 372 -5.97 -15.38 16.61
CA GLU A 372 -4.91 -14.64 17.32
C GLU A 372 -3.71 -14.39 16.40
N TRP A 373 -2.77 -13.57 16.85
CA TRP A 373 -1.55 -13.21 16.14
C TRP A 373 -0.34 -13.69 16.93
N ILE A 374 0.58 -14.35 16.24
CA ILE A 374 1.78 -14.93 16.84
C ILE A 374 3.01 -14.55 16.04
N VAL A 375 4.15 -14.38 16.72
CA VAL A 375 5.45 -14.20 16.08
C VAL A 375 6.15 -15.55 16.03
N GLN A 376 6.47 -16.01 14.82
CA GLN A 376 7.10 -17.31 14.59
C GLN A 376 8.49 -17.15 13.98
N ASP A 377 9.43 -18.02 14.37
CA ASP A 377 10.76 -18.09 13.76
C ASP A 377 10.72 -18.79 12.37
N ALA A 378 11.90 -19.02 11.79
CA ALA A 378 12.02 -19.72 10.51
C ALA A 378 11.50 -21.17 10.54
N ASN A 379 11.57 -21.83 11.71
CA ASN A 379 11.08 -23.19 11.96
C ASN A 379 9.59 -23.24 12.32
N LYS A 380 8.88 -22.10 12.24
CA LYS A 380 7.48 -21.93 12.64
C LYS A 380 7.25 -22.10 14.15
N ALA A 381 8.31 -22.10 14.96
CA ALA A 381 8.20 -22.13 16.42
C ALA A 381 7.81 -20.75 16.94
N ALA A 382 6.99 -20.73 18.01
CA ALA A 382 6.54 -19.49 18.62
C ALA A 382 7.68 -18.80 19.37
N ILE A 383 7.97 -17.54 19.00
CA ILE A 383 8.96 -16.70 19.69
C ILE A 383 8.33 -16.03 20.93
N ALA A 384 7.02 -15.82 20.90
CA ALA A 384 6.27 -15.19 21.98
C ALA A 384 4.84 -15.73 22.06
N ALA A 385 4.17 -15.46 23.18
CA ALA A 385 2.77 -15.80 23.38
C ALA A 385 1.87 -15.17 22.30
N PRO A 386 0.83 -15.89 21.83
CA PRO A 386 -0.17 -15.31 20.93
C PRO A 386 -0.88 -14.10 21.57
N VAL A 387 -1.18 -13.09 20.76
CA VAL A 387 -1.90 -11.88 21.15
C VAL A 387 -3.11 -11.67 20.26
N LYS A 388 -4.14 -10.96 20.71
CA LYS A 388 -5.34 -10.70 19.92
C LYS A 388 -5.16 -9.54 18.94
N SER A 389 -4.29 -8.57 19.26
CA SER A 389 -4.05 -7.40 18.41
C SER A 389 -2.87 -7.63 17.45
N LYS A 390 -3.10 -7.48 16.13
CA LYS A 390 -2.03 -7.51 15.10
C LYS A 390 -0.95 -6.45 15.36
N ASP A 391 -1.38 -5.23 15.67
CA ASP A 391 -0.52 -4.08 15.94
C ASP A 391 0.48 -4.36 17.08
N VAL A 392 0.05 -5.10 18.09
CA VAL A 392 0.89 -5.49 19.24
C VAL A 392 1.92 -6.53 18.82
N ALA A 393 1.53 -7.55 18.04
CA ALA A 393 2.47 -8.54 17.51
C ALA A 393 3.55 -7.88 16.61
N LEU A 394 3.14 -6.95 15.75
CA LEU A 394 4.06 -6.18 14.90
C LEU A 394 4.96 -5.25 15.70
N HIS A 395 4.43 -4.60 16.74
CA HIS A 395 5.23 -3.79 17.65
C HIS A 395 6.30 -4.63 18.35
N TYR A 396 5.91 -5.80 18.89
CA TYR A 396 6.84 -6.73 19.51
C TYR A 396 7.95 -7.15 18.53
N LEU A 397 7.58 -7.54 17.31
CA LEU A 397 8.55 -7.89 16.27
C LEU A 397 9.50 -6.72 15.98
N ASN A 398 8.96 -5.50 15.82
CA ASN A 398 9.75 -4.30 15.54
C ASN A 398 10.75 -3.98 16.66
N VAL A 399 10.33 -3.99 17.92
CA VAL A 399 11.21 -3.67 19.07
C VAL A 399 12.30 -4.72 19.27
N ARG A 400 11.98 -6.01 19.08
CA ARG A 400 12.92 -7.12 19.28
C ARG A 400 13.87 -7.36 18.11
N SER A 401 13.60 -6.76 16.95
CA SER A 401 14.41 -6.91 15.75
C SER A 401 15.59 -5.95 15.74
N THR A 402 16.74 -6.42 15.26
CA THR A 402 17.99 -5.64 15.23
C THR A 402 17.95 -4.57 14.14
N PRO A 403 18.32 -3.31 14.43
CA PRO A 403 18.46 -2.27 13.41
C PRO A 403 19.48 -2.66 12.35
N VAL A 404 19.15 -2.43 11.09
CA VAL A 404 20.04 -2.64 9.94
C VAL A 404 19.89 -1.48 8.95
N LYS A 405 20.97 -1.22 8.22
CA LYS A 405 20.98 -0.28 7.11
C LYS A 405 20.70 -1.04 5.83
N GLU A 406 19.65 -0.66 5.11
CA GLU A 406 19.31 -1.23 3.81
C GLU A 406 19.50 -0.18 2.72
N GLN A 407 20.17 -0.57 1.64
CA GLN A 407 20.23 0.24 0.43
C GLN A 407 18.96 0.05 -0.39
N ILE A 408 18.45 1.16 -0.89
CA ILE A 408 17.25 1.21 -1.72
C ILE A 408 17.49 2.16 -2.90
N ARG A 409 16.80 1.91 -4.00
CA ARG A 409 16.82 2.82 -5.14
C ARG A 409 15.89 3.99 -4.86
N VAL A 410 16.30 5.19 -5.25
CA VAL A 410 15.50 6.40 -5.09
C VAL A 410 15.37 7.21 -6.37
N LEU A 411 14.15 7.69 -6.60
CA LEU A 411 13.88 8.78 -7.53
C LEU A 411 13.63 10.05 -6.72
N GLN A 412 14.48 11.06 -6.87
CA GLN A 412 14.25 12.38 -6.28
C GLN A 412 13.20 13.13 -7.10
N ILE A 413 12.23 13.76 -6.44
CA ILE A 413 11.17 14.49 -7.14
C ILE A 413 11.68 15.90 -7.45
N SER A 414 11.98 16.16 -8.72
CA SER A 414 12.38 17.49 -9.16
C SER A 414 11.20 18.48 -9.10
N PRO A 415 11.48 19.81 -9.05
CA PRO A 415 10.44 20.82 -9.20
C PRO A 415 9.66 20.68 -10.52
N VAL A 416 10.34 20.30 -11.61
CA VAL A 416 9.74 20.11 -12.94
C VAL A 416 8.73 18.95 -12.92
N LEU A 417 9.11 17.79 -12.36
CA LEU A 417 8.20 16.65 -12.24
C LEU A 417 7.00 16.99 -11.34
N LYS A 418 7.25 17.70 -10.25
CA LYS A 418 6.19 18.15 -9.32
C LYS A 418 5.21 19.09 -10.02
N GLN A 419 5.70 20.01 -10.85
CA GLN A 419 4.86 20.92 -11.62
C GLN A 419 4.06 20.17 -12.70
N ALA A 420 4.69 19.30 -13.48
CA ALA A 420 4.04 18.49 -14.51
C ALA A 420 2.91 17.61 -13.91
N MET A 421 3.16 16.99 -12.76
CA MET A 421 2.13 16.21 -12.05
C MET A 421 0.95 17.07 -11.59
N LYS A 422 1.19 18.30 -11.13
CA LYS A 422 0.12 19.24 -10.73
C LYS A 422 -0.65 19.80 -11.92
N ALA A 423 0.03 20.01 -13.05
CA ALA A 423 -0.54 20.53 -14.29
C ALA A 423 -1.28 19.46 -15.12
N SER A 424 -1.32 18.21 -14.66
CA SER A 424 -1.87 17.06 -15.40
C SER A 424 -1.16 16.78 -16.72
N GLU A 425 0.15 17.05 -16.78
CA GLU A 425 0.96 16.88 -17.99
C GLU A 425 1.53 15.47 -18.14
N ILE A 426 1.34 14.62 -17.13
CA ILE A 426 1.86 13.24 -17.13
C ILE A 426 0.99 12.39 -18.06
N PRO A 427 1.57 11.66 -19.02
CA PRO A 427 0.78 10.87 -19.96
C PRO A 427 0.10 9.68 -19.28
N LEU A 428 -1.01 9.20 -19.84
CA LEU A 428 -1.75 8.02 -19.40
C LEU A 428 -1.01 6.75 -19.81
N PHE A 429 -0.60 6.65 -21.08
CA PHE A 429 0.18 5.56 -21.64
C PHE A 429 1.64 5.97 -21.87
N GLY A 430 2.59 5.07 -21.57
CA GLY A 430 4.02 5.36 -21.67
C GLY A 430 4.53 6.52 -20.81
N TRP A 431 5.78 6.94 -21.05
CA TRP A 431 6.40 8.17 -20.54
C TRP A 431 6.78 9.09 -21.69
#